data_AF-A0A1A8XZB5-F1
#
_entry.id   AF-A0A1A8XZB5-F1
#
_cell.length_a   1.000
_cell.length_b   1.000
_cell.length_c   1.000
_cell.angle_alpha   90.00
_cell.angle_beta   90.00
_cell.angle_gamma   90.00
#
_symmetry.space_group_name_H-M   'P 1'
#
loop_
_entity.id
_entity.type
_entity.pdbx_description
1 polymer ?
#
loop_
_entity_poly.entity_id
_entity_poly.type
_entity_poly.pdbx_seq_one_letter_code
_entity_poly.pdbx_strand_id
1 'polypeptide(L)'
;MERSSWARAPPASHFTVIASEARQSRAWQRGSRKLAARFPGLPRRCAALLAVQPITTRRYILRAEAAQRRAKRIGSEDLLPASRREFLYTLGRMLADTLVQVTLQDGQPRWIFIHIEIQGQRDSDFAHRMFTYNYRLYDRYRRPVASLAVLADDGENWKPTHFGYQLFGCEVGIRFPTVKILDYADQAEALLADPNPFALVTAAHLFTRQTKGDPEQRYRAKWRLAKLLYERNWDKQRIIDLFSVIDWLMRLPTELEKRLMDEVYTLERNVTMPYVTSAERFGIEKGLQQGLQQGLQQGLQQGLQQGEQQGMQKGEATLLQSQLARRFGTLPDAVRARLANATVEQLESWALNIFDAKSLDQVFDQD
;
A
#
# COMPACT_ATOMS: atom_id res chain seq x y z
N MET A 1 -7.12 -43.50 22.99
CA MET A 1 -5.70 -43.79 22.74
C MET A 1 -5.25 -42.92 21.57
N GLU A 2 -4.84 -41.70 21.87
CA GLU A 2 -4.24 -40.78 20.91
C GLU A 2 -2.79 -41.20 20.65
N ARG A 3 -2.41 -41.38 19.39
CA ARG A 3 -1.01 -41.37 18.98
C ARG A 3 -0.85 -40.32 17.89
N SER A 4 -0.42 -39.14 18.32
CA SER A 4 0.12 -38.09 17.47
C SER A 4 1.47 -38.57 16.92
N SER A 5 1.52 -38.94 15.65
CA SER A 5 2.77 -39.21 14.95
C SER A 5 2.91 -38.31 13.73
N TRP A 6 3.17 -37.02 13.98
CA TRP A 6 3.83 -36.17 12.99
C TRP A 6 5.25 -35.95 13.52
N ALA A 7 6.20 -36.67 12.90
CA ALA A 7 7.61 -36.63 13.24
C ALA A 7 8.13 -35.18 13.34
N ARG A 8 8.96 -34.92 14.36
CA ARG A 8 9.67 -33.65 14.55
C ARG A 8 10.53 -33.37 13.32
N ALA A 9 10.23 -32.31 12.57
CA ALA A 9 11.18 -31.70 11.65
C ALA A 9 12.26 -30.97 12.48
N PRO A 10 13.55 -30.97 12.05
CA PRO A 10 14.62 -30.31 12.77
C PRO A 10 14.40 -28.78 12.79
N PRO A 11 14.98 -28.06 13.77
CA PRO A 11 14.78 -26.61 13.91
C PRO A 11 15.30 -25.87 12.67
N ALA A 12 14.61 -24.78 12.32
CA ALA A 12 14.96 -23.92 11.19
C ALA A 12 16.38 -23.35 11.38
N SER A 13 17.34 -23.89 10.65
CA SER A 13 18.70 -23.38 10.57
C SER A 13 18.71 -22.04 9.83
N HIS A 14 19.34 -21.03 10.43
CA HIS A 14 19.42 -19.65 9.95
C HIS A 14 19.86 -19.53 8.48
N PHE A 15 19.08 -18.88 7.63
CA PHE A 15 19.48 -18.57 6.25
C PHE A 15 19.98 -17.12 6.15
N THR A 16 21.09 -16.91 5.43
CA THR A 16 21.58 -15.57 5.06
C THR A 16 21.05 -15.22 3.68
N VAL A 17 20.17 -14.22 3.59
CA VAL A 17 19.67 -13.72 2.30
C VAL A 17 20.72 -12.80 1.67
N ILE A 18 21.46 -13.29 0.68
CA ILE A 18 22.32 -12.47 -0.17
C ILE A 18 21.52 -12.17 -1.44
N ALA A 19 20.92 -10.99 -1.53
CA ALA A 19 20.29 -10.52 -2.76
C ALA A 19 21.36 -10.21 -3.81
N SER A 20 21.54 -11.06 -4.82
CA SER A 20 22.41 -10.79 -5.96
C SER A 20 21.58 -10.29 -7.16
N GLU A 21 22.08 -9.24 -7.81
CA GLU A 21 21.43 -8.54 -8.92
C GLU A 21 21.13 -9.48 -10.10
N ALA A 22 19.85 -9.63 -10.45
CA ALA A 22 19.43 -10.30 -11.66
C ALA A 22 19.53 -9.36 -12.89
N ARG A 23 20.38 -9.70 -13.87
CA ARG A 23 20.24 -9.21 -15.25
C ARG A 23 19.51 -10.26 -16.08
N GLN A 24 18.57 -9.84 -16.93
CA GLN A 24 18.78 -9.77 -18.38
C GLN A 24 17.51 -9.38 -19.16
N SER A 25 17.62 -8.39 -20.06
CA SER A 25 16.83 -8.33 -21.29
C SER A 25 17.77 -8.05 -22.48
N ARG A 26 17.47 -8.66 -23.64
CA ARG A 26 18.34 -8.78 -24.83
C ARG A 26 18.65 -7.45 -25.55
N ALA A 27 18.15 -6.32 -25.07
CA ALA A 27 18.41 -5.00 -25.64
C ALA A 27 19.83 -4.47 -25.34
N TRP A 28 20.50 -4.99 -24.30
CA TRP A 28 21.85 -4.54 -23.88
C TRP A 28 23.03 -5.21 -24.61
N GLN A 29 22.80 -6.32 -25.33
CA GLN A 29 23.87 -7.05 -26.03
C GLN A 29 24.41 -6.32 -27.28
N ARG A 30 23.67 -5.36 -27.84
CA ARG A 30 24.13 -4.59 -29.02
C ARG A 30 24.94 -3.34 -28.66
N GLY A 31 24.75 -2.75 -27.48
CA GLY A 31 25.51 -1.59 -27.02
C GLY A 31 26.88 -1.92 -26.42
N SER A 32 27.01 -3.09 -25.80
CA SER A 32 28.23 -3.51 -25.08
C SER A 32 29.37 -3.98 -26.00
N ARG A 33 29.11 -4.24 -27.29
CA ARG A 33 30.17 -4.50 -28.29
C ARG A 33 30.94 -3.24 -28.69
N LYS A 34 30.38 -2.03 -28.53
CA LYS A 34 31.06 -0.76 -28.90
C LYS A 34 31.97 -0.19 -27.80
N LEU A 35 31.76 -0.54 -26.53
CA LEU A 35 32.61 -0.06 -25.42
C LEU A 35 33.82 -0.97 -25.13
N ALA A 36 33.73 -2.27 -25.42
CA ALA A 36 34.83 -3.22 -25.21
C ALA A 36 36.01 -3.03 -26.19
N ALA A 37 35.82 -2.27 -27.28
CA ALA A 37 36.88 -1.97 -28.24
C ALA A 37 37.77 -0.78 -27.82
N ARG A 38 37.46 -0.08 -26.73
CA ARG A 38 38.11 1.20 -26.38
C ARG A 38 39.08 1.15 -25.19
N PHE A 39 39.13 0.06 -24.42
CA PHE A 39 40.06 -0.11 -23.28
C PHE A 39 40.42 -1.60 -23.03
N PRO A 40 41.55 -2.11 -23.55
CA PRO A 40 41.99 -3.47 -23.29
C PRO A 40 42.87 -3.50 -22.03
N GLY A 41 42.31 -3.88 -20.87
CA GLY A 41 43.17 -4.10 -19.68
C GLY A 41 42.57 -4.05 -18.27
N LEU A 42 41.26 -3.90 -18.06
CA LEU A 42 40.71 -3.87 -16.69
C LEU A 42 40.10 -5.22 -16.25
N PRO A 43 40.49 -5.77 -15.07
CA PRO A 43 39.90 -6.97 -14.50
C PRO A 43 38.41 -6.78 -14.16
N ARG A 44 37.59 -7.78 -14.52
CA ARG A 44 36.11 -7.81 -14.42
C ARG A 44 35.51 -7.69 -13.01
N ARG A 45 36.30 -7.49 -11.95
CA ARG A 45 35.82 -7.46 -10.56
C ARG A 45 35.60 -6.06 -9.98
N CYS A 46 36.02 -4.99 -10.63
CA CYS A 46 35.91 -3.63 -10.04
C CYS A 46 34.74 -2.78 -10.55
N ALA A 47 33.92 -3.25 -11.50
CA ALA A 47 32.80 -2.46 -12.04
C ALA A 47 31.42 -2.80 -11.44
N ALA A 48 31.34 -3.69 -10.45
CA ALA A 48 30.08 -4.16 -9.86
C ALA A 48 29.73 -3.51 -8.50
N LEU A 49 30.53 -2.55 -8.02
CA LEU A 49 30.29 -1.86 -6.74
C LEU A 49 29.68 -0.46 -6.90
N LEU A 50 29.42 -0.01 -8.13
CA LEU A 50 28.93 1.34 -8.42
C LEU A 50 27.81 1.29 -9.47
N ALA A 51 26.62 0.85 -9.07
CA ALA A 51 25.33 1.25 -9.67
C ALA A 51 24.15 0.46 -9.07
N VAL A 52 23.82 0.69 -7.80
CA VAL A 52 22.45 0.40 -7.34
C VAL A 52 21.57 1.52 -7.90
N GLN A 53 20.94 1.26 -9.04
CA GLN A 53 19.83 2.07 -9.53
C GLN A 53 18.54 1.31 -9.26
N PRO A 54 17.48 1.97 -8.77
CA PRO A 54 16.24 1.31 -8.39
C PRO A 54 15.63 0.63 -9.62
N ILE A 55 15.37 -0.68 -9.52
CA ILE A 55 14.48 -1.36 -10.45
C ILE A 55 13.08 -0.80 -10.15
N THR A 56 12.75 0.28 -10.86
CA THR A 56 11.42 0.82 -11.14
C THR A 56 10.27 0.06 -10.47
N THR A 57 9.84 0.56 -9.31
CA THR A 57 8.47 0.45 -8.79
C THR A 57 7.49 1.27 -9.65
N ARG A 58 7.55 1.09 -10.98
CA ARG A 58 6.67 1.73 -11.95
C ARG A 58 6.20 0.71 -12.97
N ARG A 59 5.20 -0.07 -12.58
CA ARG A 59 4.04 -0.53 -13.39
C ARG A 59 3.45 -1.77 -12.74
N TYR A 60 2.43 -1.61 -11.89
CA TYR A 60 1.22 -2.45 -11.88
C TYR A 60 0.07 -1.73 -11.17
N ILE A 61 -0.26 -0.52 -11.64
CA ILE A 61 -1.61 0.06 -11.50
C ILE A 61 -2.41 -0.14 -12.80
N LEU A 62 -1.79 -0.64 -13.88
CA LEU A 62 -2.41 -0.77 -15.22
C LEU A 62 -2.79 -2.21 -15.63
N ARG A 63 -3.14 -3.09 -14.70
CA ARG A 63 -3.68 -4.44 -15.05
C ARG A 63 -5.04 -4.78 -14.43
N ALA A 64 -5.74 -3.81 -13.82
CA ALA A 64 -7.17 -3.95 -13.53
C ALA A 64 -8.04 -3.60 -14.77
N GLU A 65 -7.64 -2.62 -15.58
CA GLU A 65 -8.45 -2.18 -16.74
C GLU A 65 -8.32 -3.06 -17.99
N ALA A 66 -7.20 -3.77 -18.17
CA ALA A 66 -7.00 -4.65 -19.33
C ALA A 66 -7.85 -5.94 -19.25
N ALA A 67 -8.23 -6.37 -18.05
CA ALA A 67 -9.16 -7.49 -17.85
C ALA A 67 -10.61 -7.10 -18.16
N GLN A 68 -11.00 -5.84 -17.89
CA GLN A 68 -12.34 -5.32 -18.19
C GLN A 68 -12.62 -5.21 -19.70
N ARG A 69 -11.62 -4.84 -20.53
CA ARG A 69 -11.83 -4.73 -21.98
C ARG A 69 -11.88 -6.07 -22.72
N ARG A 70 -11.32 -7.14 -22.14
CA ARG A 70 -11.31 -8.48 -22.75
C ARG A 70 -12.57 -9.30 -22.41
N ALA A 71 -13.20 -9.02 -21.26
CA ALA A 71 -14.50 -9.59 -20.89
C ALA A 71 -15.67 -9.05 -21.73
N LYS A 72 -15.53 -7.86 -22.33
CA LYS A 72 -16.56 -7.25 -23.18
C LYS A 72 -16.57 -7.74 -24.64
N ARG A 73 -15.60 -8.59 -25.04
CA ARG A 73 -15.43 -9.04 -26.44
C ARG A 73 -15.77 -10.52 -26.66
N ILE A 74 -16.08 -11.26 -25.61
CA ILE A 74 -16.55 -12.64 -25.71
C ILE A 74 -17.96 -12.64 -25.14
N GLY A 75 -18.95 -12.52 -26.04
CA GLY A 75 -20.37 -12.57 -25.71
C GLY A 75 -20.75 -13.96 -25.20
N SER A 76 -20.56 -14.18 -23.91
CA SER A 76 -21.15 -15.29 -23.16
C SER A 76 -21.76 -14.71 -21.90
N GLU A 77 -23.00 -14.24 -22.03
CA GLU A 77 -23.78 -13.58 -20.97
C GLU A 77 -24.42 -14.56 -19.98
N ASP A 78 -24.27 -15.88 -20.16
CA ASP A 78 -24.89 -16.86 -19.28
C ASP A 78 -23.85 -17.79 -18.64
N LEU A 79 -23.99 -17.98 -17.32
CA LEU A 79 -23.26 -18.90 -16.42
C LEU A 79 -22.01 -18.35 -15.71
N LEU A 80 -22.15 -17.28 -14.91
CA LEU A 80 -21.32 -17.09 -13.72
C LEU A 80 -22.16 -16.50 -12.57
N PRO A 81 -22.30 -17.17 -11.41
CA PRO A 81 -23.07 -16.63 -10.28
C PRO A 81 -22.45 -15.34 -9.73
N ALA A 82 -23.31 -14.50 -9.12
CA ALA A 82 -23.02 -13.22 -8.50
C ALA A 82 -21.89 -13.20 -7.42
N SER A 83 -21.34 -14.36 -7.07
CA SER A 83 -20.30 -14.55 -6.04
C SER A 83 -18.93 -13.93 -6.37
N ARG A 84 -18.63 -13.63 -7.65
CA ARG A 84 -17.30 -13.13 -8.04
C ARG A 84 -17.07 -11.65 -7.74
N ARG A 85 -18.13 -10.83 -7.69
CA ARG A 85 -18.03 -9.39 -7.37
C ARG A 85 -17.83 -9.15 -5.89
N GLU A 86 -18.47 -9.95 -5.05
CA GLU A 86 -18.33 -9.88 -3.59
C GLU A 86 -16.95 -10.38 -3.14
N PHE A 87 -16.41 -11.42 -3.78
CA PHE A 87 -15.10 -12.01 -3.47
C PHE A 87 -13.89 -11.11 -3.75
N LEU A 88 -14.03 -10.14 -4.67
CA LEU A 88 -12.96 -9.18 -4.98
C LEU A 88 -12.88 -8.06 -3.95
N TYR A 89 -13.96 -7.76 -3.21
CA TYR A 89 -13.96 -6.76 -2.15
C TYR A 89 -13.34 -7.28 -0.84
N THR A 90 -13.27 -8.60 -0.62
CA THR A 90 -12.73 -9.21 0.60
C THR A 90 -11.20 -9.31 0.63
N LEU A 91 -10.54 -9.27 -0.53
CA LEU A 91 -9.08 -9.40 -0.64
C LEU A 91 -8.43 -8.01 -0.58
N GLY A 92 -8.11 -7.58 0.65
CA GLY A 92 -7.37 -6.35 0.93
C GLY A 92 -6.10 -6.20 0.07
N ARG A 93 -5.65 -4.94 -0.09
CA ARG A 93 -4.53 -4.49 -0.94
C ARG A 93 -3.37 -5.52 -1.02
N MET A 94 -3.34 -6.30 -2.11
CA MET A 94 -2.34 -7.35 -2.33
C MET A 94 -0.96 -6.75 -2.65
N LEU A 95 -0.02 -6.84 -1.71
CA LEU A 95 1.40 -6.55 -1.90
C LEU A 95 2.23 -7.77 -1.50
N ALA A 96 2.29 -8.80 -2.34
CA ALA A 96 3.29 -9.84 -2.18
C ALA A 96 3.55 -10.54 -3.51
N ASP A 97 4.71 -10.29 -4.12
CA ASP A 97 5.28 -11.12 -5.18
C ASP A 97 6.77 -10.77 -5.34
N THR A 98 7.67 -11.49 -4.66
CA THR A 98 9.11 -11.42 -4.96
C THR A 98 9.66 -12.83 -5.21
N LEU A 99 10.03 -13.10 -6.47
CA LEU A 99 10.86 -14.26 -6.81
C LEU A 99 12.30 -13.93 -6.44
N VAL A 100 12.89 -14.72 -5.53
CA VAL A 100 14.25 -14.51 -5.05
C VAL A 100 15.11 -15.73 -5.38
N GLN A 101 16.28 -15.48 -5.94
CA GLN A 101 17.32 -16.50 -6.00
C GLN A 101 18.03 -16.53 -4.65
N VAL A 102 18.00 -17.66 -3.97
CA VAL A 102 18.73 -17.86 -2.72
C VAL A 102 19.84 -18.88 -2.93
N THR A 103 20.97 -18.67 -2.27
CA THR A 103 22.00 -19.70 -2.15
C THR A 103 21.76 -20.39 -0.82
N LEU A 104 21.49 -21.70 -0.86
CA LEU A 104 21.36 -22.48 0.37
C LEU A 104 22.73 -22.60 1.05
N GLN A 105 22.76 -22.96 2.33
CA GLN A 105 24.02 -23.10 3.09
C GLN A 105 24.98 -24.14 2.48
N ASP A 106 24.47 -25.06 1.66
CA ASP A 106 25.23 -26.03 0.88
C ASP A 106 25.92 -25.43 -0.37
N GLY A 107 25.79 -24.11 -0.57
CA GLY A 107 26.38 -23.38 -1.71
C GLY A 107 25.59 -23.50 -3.01
N GLN A 108 24.48 -24.27 -3.05
CA GLN A 108 23.71 -24.48 -4.26
C GLN A 108 22.74 -23.31 -4.50
N PRO A 109 22.77 -22.69 -5.69
CA PRO A 109 21.79 -21.67 -6.06
C PRO A 109 20.42 -22.33 -6.31
N ARG A 110 19.39 -21.87 -5.60
CA ARG A 110 18.02 -22.32 -5.75
C ARG A 110 17.08 -21.14 -5.96
N TRP A 111 16.22 -21.27 -6.96
CA TRP A 111 15.13 -20.33 -7.18
C TRP A 111 13.96 -20.74 -6.30
N ILE A 112 13.60 -19.90 -5.33
CA ILE A 112 12.42 -20.11 -4.49
C ILE A 112 11.51 -18.89 -4.59
N PHE A 113 10.21 -19.12 -4.60
CA PHE A 113 9.26 -18.05 -4.38
C PHE A 113 9.13 -17.83 -2.88
N ILE A 114 9.27 -16.59 -2.44
CA ILE A 114 9.07 -16.23 -1.05
C ILE A 114 7.80 -15.39 -0.97
N HIS A 115 6.86 -15.89 -0.19
CA HIS A 115 5.65 -15.19 0.22
C HIS A 115 5.82 -14.77 1.67
N ILE A 116 5.88 -13.46 1.94
CA ILE A 116 5.95 -12.92 3.29
C ILE A 116 4.66 -12.16 3.53
N GLU A 117 3.96 -12.52 4.60
CA GLU A 117 2.76 -11.82 5.04
C GLU A 117 3.03 -11.15 6.39
N ILE A 118 2.90 -9.83 6.43
CA ILE A 118 3.03 -9.03 7.66
C ILE A 118 1.64 -8.60 8.10
N GLN A 119 1.25 -8.96 9.33
CA GLN A 119 -0.12 -8.75 9.81
C GLN A 119 -0.12 -8.01 11.14
N GLY A 120 -0.67 -6.79 11.14
CA GLY A 120 -0.72 -5.90 12.31
C GLY A 120 -1.96 -6.04 13.20
N GLN A 121 -2.94 -6.85 12.82
CA GLN A 121 -4.16 -7.10 13.58
C GLN A 121 -4.54 -8.57 13.50
N ARG A 122 -5.13 -9.11 14.58
CA ARG A 122 -5.63 -10.48 14.57
C ARG A 122 -6.67 -10.67 13.47
N ASP A 123 -6.52 -11.75 12.71
CA ASP A 123 -7.42 -12.16 11.64
C ASP A 123 -7.68 -13.68 11.74
N SER A 124 -8.94 -14.08 11.86
CA SER A 124 -9.32 -15.51 11.94
C SER A 124 -9.04 -16.26 10.64
N ASP A 125 -9.08 -15.58 9.50
CA ASP A 125 -8.88 -16.18 8.18
C ASP A 125 -7.42 -16.11 7.70
N PHE A 126 -6.51 -15.59 8.53
CA PHE A 126 -5.10 -15.43 8.18
C PHE A 126 -4.47 -16.72 7.64
N ALA A 127 -4.67 -17.85 8.34
CA ALA A 127 -4.06 -19.11 7.94
C ALA A 127 -4.64 -19.64 6.62
N HIS A 128 -5.93 -19.40 6.37
CA HIS A 128 -6.58 -19.73 5.11
C HIS A 128 -6.07 -18.83 3.97
N ARG A 129 -5.84 -17.53 4.22
CA ARG A 129 -5.19 -16.62 3.26
C ARG A 129 -3.78 -17.07 2.91
N MET A 130 -2.98 -17.46 3.92
CA MET A 130 -1.63 -18.02 3.72
C MET A 130 -1.65 -19.23 2.79
N PHE A 131 -2.59 -20.16 3.00
CA PHE A 131 -2.81 -21.30 2.10
C PHE A 131 -3.19 -20.86 0.68
N THR A 132 -4.17 -19.95 0.57
CA THR A 132 -4.66 -19.45 -0.73
C THR A 132 -3.54 -18.80 -1.54
N TYR A 133 -2.69 -17.99 -0.92
CA TYR A 133 -1.55 -17.36 -1.57
C TYR A 133 -0.51 -18.38 -2.00
N ASN A 134 -0.12 -19.29 -1.10
CA ASN A 134 0.84 -20.34 -1.43
C ASN A 134 0.37 -21.18 -2.64
N TYR A 135 -0.88 -21.64 -2.61
CA TYR A 135 -1.49 -22.42 -3.68
C TYR A 135 -1.53 -21.64 -5.01
N ARG A 136 -1.98 -20.38 -5.00
CA ARG A 136 -2.06 -19.55 -6.23
C ARG A 136 -0.67 -19.30 -6.84
N LEU A 137 0.34 -19.09 -6.01
CA LEU A 137 1.72 -18.93 -6.46
C LEU A 137 2.27 -20.23 -7.06
N TYR A 138 2.04 -21.35 -6.39
CA TYR A 138 2.44 -22.66 -6.89
C TYR A 138 1.73 -23.00 -8.21
N ASP A 139 0.42 -22.80 -8.31
CA ASP A 139 -0.35 -23.08 -9.53
C ASP A 139 0.16 -22.27 -10.72
N ARG A 140 0.41 -20.96 -10.49
CA ARG A 140 0.88 -20.04 -11.52
C ARG A 140 2.30 -20.32 -12.00
N TYR A 141 3.22 -20.63 -11.09
CA TYR A 141 4.66 -20.71 -11.42
C TYR A 141 5.20 -22.13 -11.45
N ARG A 142 4.48 -23.09 -10.88
CA ARG A 142 4.86 -24.51 -10.76
C ARG A 142 6.25 -24.68 -10.14
N ARG A 143 6.51 -23.90 -9.08
CA ARG A 143 7.75 -23.91 -8.30
C ARG A 143 7.43 -23.91 -6.81
N PRO A 144 8.31 -24.48 -5.95
CA PRO A 144 8.16 -24.42 -4.51
C PRO A 144 8.06 -22.98 -3.99
N VAL A 145 7.15 -22.77 -3.03
CA VAL A 145 6.87 -21.47 -2.41
C VAL A 145 7.12 -21.59 -0.91
N ALA A 146 8.02 -20.79 -0.38
CA ALA A 146 8.20 -20.60 1.06
C ALA A 146 7.25 -19.51 1.53
N SER A 147 6.32 -19.84 2.43
CA SER A 147 5.41 -18.87 3.04
C SER A 147 5.83 -18.58 4.47
N LEU A 148 6.00 -17.30 4.81
CA LEU A 148 6.51 -16.81 6.09
C LEU A 148 5.54 -15.77 6.64
N ALA A 149 5.24 -15.85 7.93
CA ALA A 149 4.37 -14.88 8.62
C ALA A 149 5.16 -14.04 9.63
N VAL A 150 4.89 -12.73 9.64
CA VAL A 150 5.36 -11.79 10.68
C VAL A 150 4.14 -11.14 11.33
N LEU A 151 3.93 -11.40 12.62
CA LEU A 151 2.78 -10.94 13.38
C LEU A 151 3.17 -9.76 14.25
N ALA A 152 2.43 -8.66 14.10
CA ALA A 152 2.66 -7.37 14.74
C ALA A 152 1.42 -6.88 15.53
N ASP A 153 0.45 -7.77 15.77
CA ASP A 153 -0.76 -7.50 16.55
C ASP A 153 -0.53 -7.54 18.06
N ASP A 154 -1.56 -7.15 18.81
CA ASP A 154 -1.51 -7.00 20.28
C ASP A 154 -1.68 -8.30 21.09
N GLY A 155 -2.10 -9.42 20.48
CA GLY A 155 -2.47 -10.61 21.24
C GLY A 155 -1.35 -11.62 21.38
N GLU A 156 -0.79 -11.81 22.57
CA GLU A 156 0.38 -12.69 22.82
C GLU A 156 0.27 -14.10 22.23
N ASN A 157 -0.90 -14.73 22.35
CA ASN A 157 -1.08 -16.15 22.02
C ASN A 157 -1.52 -16.42 20.58
N TRP A 158 -1.88 -15.39 19.81
CA TRP A 158 -2.29 -15.59 18.42
C TRP A 158 -1.05 -15.78 17.53
N LYS A 159 -0.78 -17.04 17.19
CA LYS A 159 0.36 -17.50 16.38
C LYS A 159 -0.05 -18.65 15.44
N PRO A 160 -0.92 -18.40 14.45
CA PRO A 160 -1.29 -19.42 13.47
C PRO A 160 -0.04 -19.94 12.75
N THR A 161 0.09 -21.25 12.59
CA THR A 161 1.25 -21.90 11.95
C THR A 161 0.88 -22.86 10.82
N HIS A 162 -0.41 -23.13 10.65
CA HIS A 162 -0.90 -24.09 9.67
C HIS A 162 -2.35 -23.81 9.30
N PHE A 163 -2.75 -24.35 8.16
CA PHE A 163 -4.14 -24.47 7.72
C PHE A 163 -4.27 -25.78 6.95
N GLY A 164 -5.40 -26.47 7.10
CA GLY A 164 -5.67 -27.67 6.32
C GLY A 164 -7.05 -28.25 6.61
N TYR A 165 -7.45 -29.20 5.80
CA TYR A 165 -8.68 -29.97 5.98
C TYR A 165 -8.47 -31.43 5.55
N GLN A 166 -9.34 -32.29 6.04
CA GLN A 166 -9.44 -33.68 5.63
C GLN A 166 -10.87 -34.00 5.21
N LEU A 167 -11.03 -34.69 4.08
CA LEU A 167 -12.34 -35.09 3.56
C LEU A 167 -12.22 -36.40 2.78
N PHE A 168 -13.03 -37.40 3.12
CA PHE A 168 -13.04 -38.74 2.47
C PHE A 168 -11.66 -39.40 2.34
N GLY A 169 -10.78 -39.21 3.32
CA GLY A 169 -9.41 -39.75 3.30
C GLY A 169 -8.39 -38.92 2.50
N CYS A 170 -8.81 -37.81 1.89
CA CYS A 170 -7.91 -36.82 1.31
C CYS A 170 -7.48 -35.80 2.38
N GLU A 171 -6.21 -35.39 2.36
CA GLU A 171 -5.68 -34.31 3.20
C GLU A 171 -5.03 -33.24 2.32
N VAL A 172 -5.35 -31.98 2.59
CA VAL A 172 -4.74 -30.81 1.94
C VAL A 172 -4.46 -29.75 2.99
N GLY A 173 -3.28 -29.14 2.92
CA GLY A 173 -2.94 -28.05 3.83
C GLY A 173 -1.56 -27.46 3.61
N ILE A 174 -1.19 -26.55 4.50
CA ILE A 174 0.11 -25.89 4.57
C ILE A 174 0.53 -25.77 6.03
N ARG A 175 1.83 -25.85 6.26
CA ARG A 175 2.49 -25.39 7.48
C ARG A 175 3.48 -24.29 7.10
N PHE A 176 3.57 -23.25 7.93
CA PHE A 176 4.41 -22.10 7.66
C PHE A 176 5.09 -21.56 8.93
N PRO A 177 6.36 -21.14 8.84
CA PRO A 177 7.03 -20.42 9.92
C PRO A 177 6.31 -19.11 10.24
N THR A 178 6.22 -18.81 11.52
CA THR A 178 5.58 -17.60 12.04
C THR A 178 6.46 -16.98 13.10
N VAL A 179 6.72 -15.69 12.97
CA VAL A 179 7.46 -14.88 13.95
C VAL A 179 6.50 -13.83 14.51
N LYS A 180 6.49 -13.66 15.83
CA LYS A 180 5.69 -12.63 16.50
C LYS A 180 6.59 -11.57 17.09
N ILE A 181 6.39 -10.31 16.72
CA ILE A 181 7.24 -9.21 17.18
C ILE A 181 7.20 -9.08 18.72
N LEU A 182 6.03 -9.32 19.32
CA LEU A 182 5.87 -9.29 20.78
C LEU A 182 6.78 -10.27 21.53
N ASP A 183 7.21 -11.37 20.89
CA ASP A 183 8.10 -12.36 21.52
C ASP A 183 9.50 -11.78 21.81
N TYR A 184 9.82 -10.62 21.24
CA TYR A 184 11.09 -9.92 21.43
C TYR A 184 10.98 -8.74 22.41
N ALA A 185 9.84 -8.56 23.10
CA ALA A 185 9.64 -7.43 24.01
C ALA A 185 10.73 -7.32 25.10
N ASP A 186 11.14 -8.46 25.67
CA ASP A 186 12.17 -8.53 26.72
C ASP A 186 13.61 -8.39 26.18
N GLN A 187 13.76 -8.37 24.85
CA GLN A 187 15.05 -8.31 24.16
C GLN A 187 15.27 -6.97 23.46
N ALA A 188 14.51 -5.94 23.83
CA ALA A 188 14.57 -4.62 23.18
C ALA A 188 16.00 -4.06 23.13
N GLU A 189 16.77 -4.18 24.21
CA GLU A 189 18.16 -3.70 24.24
C GLU A 189 19.09 -4.51 23.31
N ALA A 190 18.90 -5.82 23.22
CA ALA A 190 19.65 -6.66 22.28
C ALA A 190 19.32 -6.29 20.82
N LEU A 191 18.06 -6.00 20.52
CA LEU A 191 17.63 -5.53 19.20
C LEU A 191 18.27 -4.18 18.81
N LEU A 192 18.46 -3.27 19.77
CA LEU A 192 19.12 -1.99 19.52
C LEU A 192 20.61 -2.14 19.20
N ALA A 193 21.27 -3.14 19.78
CA ALA A 193 22.67 -3.45 19.54
C ALA A 193 22.91 -4.27 18.26
N ASP A 194 21.90 -4.98 17.77
CA ASP A 194 22.04 -5.88 16.62
C ASP A 194 22.32 -5.09 15.31
N PRO A 195 23.38 -5.44 14.54
CA PRO A 195 23.74 -4.74 13.31
C PRO A 195 22.70 -4.89 12.18
N ASN A 196 21.69 -5.74 12.32
CA ASN A 196 20.61 -5.90 11.36
C ASN A 196 19.67 -4.69 11.39
N PRO A 197 19.40 -4.01 10.25
CA PRO A 197 18.46 -2.89 10.20
C PRO A 197 17.03 -3.25 10.61
N PHE A 198 16.60 -4.49 10.39
CA PHE A 198 15.27 -4.93 10.82
C PHE A 198 15.15 -5.09 12.33
N ALA A 199 16.27 -5.21 13.06
CA ALA A 199 16.23 -5.22 14.52
C ALA A 199 15.81 -3.85 15.08
N LEU A 200 16.31 -2.75 14.49
CA LEU A 200 15.86 -1.39 14.86
C LEU A 200 14.39 -1.16 14.52
N VAL A 201 13.91 -1.65 13.37
CA VAL A 201 12.49 -1.55 13.00
C VAL A 201 11.61 -2.35 13.98
N THR A 202 12.09 -3.53 14.40
CA THR A 202 11.41 -4.36 15.41
C THR A 202 11.36 -3.64 16.76
N ALA A 203 12.47 -3.05 17.21
CA ALA A 203 12.52 -2.23 18.42
C ALA A 203 11.58 -1.02 18.32
N ALA A 204 11.54 -0.34 17.18
CA ALA A 204 10.62 0.78 16.94
C ALA A 204 9.15 0.37 17.05
N HIS A 205 8.79 -0.79 16.52
CA HIS A 205 7.44 -1.34 16.69
C HIS A 205 7.12 -1.60 18.17
N LEU A 206 8.03 -2.23 18.91
CA LEU A 206 7.87 -2.47 20.36
C LEU A 206 7.72 -1.16 21.14
N PHE A 207 8.58 -0.17 20.88
CA PHE A 207 8.51 1.14 21.54
C PHE A 207 7.25 1.92 21.19
N THR A 208 6.74 1.81 19.96
CA THR A 208 5.46 2.44 19.57
C THR A 208 4.32 2.02 20.50
N ARG A 209 4.31 0.74 20.88
CA ARG A 209 3.32 0.14 21.78
C ARG A 209 3.56 0.55 23.23
N GLN A 210 4.80 0.41 23.71
CA GLN A 210 5.17 0.72 25.09
C GLN A 210 4.90 2.20 25.44
N THR A 211 5.07 3.10 24.47
CA THR A 211 4.89 4.56 24.63
C THR A 211 3.48 5.03 24.24
N LYS A 212 2.50 4.13 24.16
CA LYS A 212 1.12 4.49 23.82
C LYS A 212 0.53 5.36 24.94
N GLY A 213 0.07 6.55 24.57
CA GLY A 213 -0.50 7.52 25.51
C GLY A 213 0.53 8.45 26.18
N ASP A 214 1.83 8.26 25.91
CA ASP A 214 2.90 9.12 26.41
C ASP A 214 3.75 9.68 25.25
N PRO A 215 3.41 10.87 24.73
CA PRO A 215 4.13 11.49 23.63
C PRO A 215 5.60 11.81 23.95
N GLU A 216 5.93 12.13 25.21
CA GLU A 216 7.28 12.48 25.63
C GLU A 216 8.18 11.24 25.72
N GLN A 217 7.67 10.13 26.27
CA GLN A 217 8.38 8.86 26.24
C GLN A 217 8.57 8.36 24.81
N ARG A 218 7.56 8.54 23.94
CA ARG A 218 7.67 8.23 22.51
C ARG A 218 8.74 9.07 21.82
N TYR A 219 8.80 10.36 22.14
CA TYR A 219 9.83 11.26 21.64
C TYR A 219 11.22 10.76 22.01
N ARG A 220 11.46 10.46 23.30
CA ARG A 220 12.75 9.95 23.79
C ARG A 220 13.16 8.66 23.08
N ALA A 221 12.21 7.73 22.91
CA ALA A 221 12.46 6.47 22.22
C ALA A 221 12.77 6.67 20.73
N LYS A 222 12.00 7.52 20.03
CA LYS A 222 12.24 7.86 18.61
C LYS A 222 13.57 8.56 18.40
N TRP A 223 13.95 9.46 19.30
CA TRP A 223 15.26 10.12 19.28
C TRP A 223 16.40 9.13 19.48
N ARG A 224 16.26 8.19 20.42
CA ARG A 224 17.24 7.11 20.64
C ARG A 224 17.45 6.27 19.37
N LEU A 225 16.36 5.90 18.69
CA LEU A 225 16.43 5.17 17.42
C LEU A 225 17.10 6.00 16.32
N ALA A 226 16.75 7.28 16.21
CA ALA A 226 17.37 8.20 15.25
C ALA A 226 18.89 8.26 15.45
N LYS A 227 19.36 8.50 16.68
CA LYS A 227 20.79 8.47 17.02
C LYS A 227 21.48 7.20 16.54
N LEU A 228 20.91 6.04 16.86
CA LEU A 228 21.47 4.74 16.45
C LEU A 228 21.53 4.57 14.93
N LEU A 229 20.63 5.18 14.14
CA LEU A 229 20.73 5.13 12.68
C LEU A 229 21.96 5.89 12.17
N TYR A 230 22.27 7.05 12.74
CA TYR A 230 23.41 7.89 12.34
C TYR A 230 24.75 7.43 12.94
N GLU A 231 24.72 6.78 14.11
CA GLU A 231 25.91 6.15 14.71
C GLU A 231 26.33 4.90 13.93
N ARG A 232 25.40 4.27 13.22
CA ARG A 232 25.70 3.15 12.33
C ARG A 232 26.36 3.67 11.05
N ASN A 233 27.47 3.05 10.67
CA ASN A 233 28.21 3.36 9.44
C ASN A 233 27.48 2.82 8.19
N TRP A 234 26.23 3.22 8.01
CA TRP A 234 25.38 2.87 6.89
C TRP A 234 25.36 3.97 5.84
N ASP A 235 25.01 3.58 4.62
CA ASP A 235 24.81 4.54 3.56
C ASP A 235 23.62 5.47 3.88
N LYS A 236 23.71 6.71 3.38
CA LYS A 236 22.73 7.77 3.66
C LYS A 236 21.31 7.39 3.24
N GLN A 237 21.14 6.70 2.11
CA GLN A 237 19.79 6.35 1.64
C GLN A 237 19.13 5.34 2.57
N ARG A 238 19.90 4.34 3.04
CA ARG A 238 19.40 3.39 4.05
C ARG A 238 18.97 4.07 5.34
N ILE A 239 19.73 5.06 5.81
CA ILE A 239 19.36 5.84 7.00
C ILE A 239 18.03 6.57 6.76
N ILE A 240 17.87 7.25 5.61
CA ILE A 240 16.63 7.94 5.23
C ILE A 240 15.44 6.97 5.19
N ASP A 241 15.61 5.82 4.53
CA ASP A 241 14.54 4.84 4.35
C ASP A 241 14.09 4.26 5.70
N LEU A 242 15.04 3.90 6.57
CA LEU A 242 14.74 3.37 7.91
C LEU A 242 14.15 4.43 8.85
N PHE A 243 14.67 5.66 8.80
CA PHE A 243 14.12 6.77 9.56
C PHE A 243 12.68 7.04 9.14
N SER A 244 12.36 7.00 7.84
CA SER A 244 10.99 7.16 7.33
C SER A 244 10.04 6.08 7.85
N VAL A 245 10.51 4.82 7.94
CA VAL A 245 9.74 3.73 8.55
C VAL A 245 9.49 3.99 10.04
N ILE A 246 10.52 4.39 10.79
CA ILE A 246 10.40 4.73 12.21
C ILE A 246 9.47 5.92 12.42
N ASP A 247 9.54 6.94 11.56
CA ASP A 247 8.67 8.11 11.60
C ASP A 247 7.20 7.75 11.42
N TRP A 248 6.91 6.90 10.42
CA TRP A 248 5.57 6.41 10.15
C TRP A 248 4.99 5.59 11.31
N LEU A 249 5.82 4.73 11.93
CA LEU A 249 5.43 3.92 13.10
C LEU A 249 5.20 4.80 14.35
N MET A 250 6.14 5.69 14.63
CA MET A 250 6.20 6.48 15.86
C MET A 250 5.79 7.93 15.61
N ARG A 251 4.48 8.15 15.37
CA ARG A 251 3.93 9.50 15.21
C ARG A 251 4.05 10.31 16.50
N LEU A 252 4.53 11.54 16.34
CA LEU A 252 4.67 12.53 17.40
C LEU A 252 3.75 13.73 17.15
N PRO A 253 3.35 14.47 18.21
CA PRO A 253 2.78 15.81 18.07
C PRO A 253 3.75 16.76 17.36
N THR A 254 3.20 17.76 16.67
CA THR A 254 3.96 18.70 15.82
C THR A 254 5.14 19.37 16.56
N GLU A 255 4.96 19.78 17.81
CA GLU A 255 6.03 20.45 18.57
C GLU A 255 7.19 19.52 18.92
N LEU A 256 6.90 18.27 19.28
CA LEU A 256 7.93 17.26 19.54
C LEU A 256 8.60 16.79 18.26
N GLU A 257 7.87 16.79 17.14
CA GLU A 257 8.42 16.49 15.83
C GLU A 257 9.40 17.57 15.34
N LYS A 258 9.07 18.86 15.50
CA LYS A 258 10.00 19.97 15.21
C LYS A 258 11.28 19.84 16.03
N ARG A 259 11.13 19.63 17.35
CA ARG A 259 12.26 19.43 18.25
C ARG A 259 13.15 18.25 17.83
N LEU A 260 12.54 17.13 17.44
CA LEU A 260 13.28 15.96 16.95
C LEU A 260 14.10 16.32 15.70
N MET A 261 13.51 17.06 14.75
CA MET A 261 14.20 17.45 13.52
C MET A 261 15.37 18.39 13.80
N ASP A 262 15.22 19.33 14.73
CA ASP A 262 16.30 20.23 15.15
C ASP A 262 17.48 19.45 15.77
N GLU A 263 17.17 18.45 16.62
CA GLU A 263 18.17 17.58 17.23
C GLU A 263 18.86 16.68 16.18
N VAL A 264 18.12 16.11 15.23
CA VAL A 264 18.68 15.32 14.10
C VAL A 264 19.59 16.19 13.22
N TYR A 265 19.16 17.42 12.90
CA TYR A 265 19.97 18.35 12.11
C TYR A 265 21.30 18.68 12.81
N THR A 266 21.26 18.88 14.14
CA THR A 266 22.46 19.10 14.94
C THR A 266 23.39 17.89 14.93
N LEU A 267 22.83 16.68 15.01
CA LEU A 267 23.59 15.43 14.94
C LEU A 267 24.30 15.28 13.59
N GLU A 268 23.61 15.53 12.47
CA GLU A 268 24.18 15.42 11.13
C GLU A 268 25.35 16.39 10.91
N ARG A 269 25.24 17.61 11.45
CA ARG A 269 26.30 18.62 11.36
C ARG A 269 27.59 18.17 12.07
N ASN A 270 27.45 17.45 13.18
CA ASN A 270 28.59 16.92 13.94
C ASN A 270 29.24 15.70 13.27
N VAL A 271 28.49 14.96 12.44
CA VAL A 271 28.96 13.73 11.76
C VAL A 271 29.62 14.02 10.38
N THR A 272 29.72 15.30 9.97
CA THR A 272 30.37 15.73 8.70
C THR A 272 29.86 14.96 7.48
N MET A 273 28.55 15.09 7.18
CA MET A 273 27.96 14.57 5.94
C MET A 273 27.71 15.72 4.94
N PRO A 274 28.25 15.68 3.71
CA PRO A 274 28.16 16.81 2.77
C PRO A 274 26.76 16.93 2.13
N TYR A 275 26.19 18.14 2.28
CA TYR A 275 25.07 18.83 1.61
C TYR A 275 23.73 18.10 1.27
N VAL A 276 22.65 18.81 1.61
CA VAL A 276 21.25 18.41 1.85
C VAL A 276 21.13 17.37 2.96
N THR A 277 20.80 17.79 4.17
CA THR A 277 20.63 16.89 5.32
C THR A 277 19.50 15.89 5.04
N SER A 278 19.59 14.69 5.60
CA SER A 278 18.52 13.68 5.49
C SER A 278 17.20 14.24 6.02
N ALA A 279 17.27 15.07 7.07
CA ALA A 279 16.18 15.84 7.62
C ALA A 279 15.55 16.85 6.65
N GLU A 280 16.36 17.62 5.89
CA GLU A 280 15.85 18.56 4.89
C GLU A 280 15.09 17.86 3.75
N ARG A 281 15.61 16.74 3.24
CA ARG A 281 14.88 15.94 2.23
C ARG A 281 13.56 15.42 2.79
N PHE A 282 13.59 14.90 4.01
CA PHE A 282 12.40 14.38 4.67
C PHE A 282 11.33 15.47 4.88
N GLY A 283 11.75 16.65 5.36
CA GLY A 283 10.86 17.81 5.52
C GLY A 283 10.22 18.26 4.21
N ILE A 284 10.99 18.30 3.12
CA ILE A 284 10.50 18.67 1.79
C ILE A 284 9.51 17.61 1.25
N GLU A 285 9.87 16.33 1.29
CA GLU A 285 9.00 15.25 0.81
C GLU A 285 7.69 15.17 1.61
N LYS A 286 7.76 15.33 2.93
CA LYS A 286 6.58 15.35 3.79
C LYS A 286 5.70 16.56 3.52
N GLY A 287 6.28 17.75 3.38
CA GLY A 287 5.54 18.96 3.02
C GLY A 287 4.83 18.82 1.68
N LEU A 288 5.50 18.22 0.68
CA LEU A 288 4.91 17.97 -0.63
C LEU A 288 3.76 16.95 -0.56
N GLN A 289 3.94 15.84 0.17
CA GLN A 289 2.89 14.84 0.35
C GLN A 289 1.67 15.41 1.07
N GLN A 290 1.88 16.19 2.13
CA GLN A 290 0.79 16.84 2.87
C GLN A 290 0.05 17.86 1.99
N GLY A 291 0.78 18.69 1.24
CA GLY A 291 0.18 19.65 0.31
C GLY A 291 -0.66 18.97 -0.78
N LEU A 292 -0.17 17.87 -1.36
CA LEU A 292 -0.91 17.11 -2.35
C LEU A 292 -2.18 16.48 -1.77
N GLN A 293 -2.08 15.90 -0.57
CA GLN A 293 -3.21 15.26 0.09
C GLN A 293 -4.30 16.29 0.44
N GLN A 294 -3.92 17.45 0.98
CA GLN A 294 -4.85 18.55 1.26
C GLN A 294 -5.49 19.08 -0.02
N GLY A 295 -4.70 19.31 -1.08
CA GLY A 295 -5.22 19.78 -2.37
C GLY A 295 -6.21 18.81 -3.00
N LEU A 296 -5.94 17.50 -2.93
CA LEU A 296 -6.86 16.48 -3.44
C LEU A 296 -8.17 16.47 -2.64
N GLN A 297 -8.09 16.55 -1.30
CA GLN A 297 -9.26 16.54 -0.43
C GLN A 297 -10.14 17.77 -0.66
N GLN A 298 -9.53 18.96 -0.76
CA GLN A 298 -10.24 20.20 -1.08
C GLN A 298 -10.88 20.13 -2.48
N GLY A 299 -10.14 19.66 -3.49
CA GLY A 299 -10.67 19.52 -4.85
C GLY A 299 -11.82 18.53 -4.94
N LEU A 300 -11.75 17.41 -4.22
CA LEU A 300 -12.83 16.43 -4.16
C LEU A 300 -14.09 17.01 -3.48
N GLN A 301 -13.91 17.73 -2.38
CA GLN A 301 -15.03 18.34 -1.65
C GLN A 301 -15.72 19.42 -2.48
N GLN A 302 -14.95 20.28 -3.16
CA GLN A 302 -15.50 21.28 -4.09
C GLN A 302 -16.21 20.61 -5.27
N GLY A 303 -15.62 19.56 -5.85
CA GLY A 303 -16.23 18.83 -6.97
C GLY A 303 -17.54 18.12 -6.59
N LEU A 304 -17.61 17.54 -5.38
CA LEU A 304 -18.84 16.95 -4.84
C LEU A 304 -19.93 18.00 -4.66
N GLN A 305 -19.63 19.14 -4.01
CA GLN A 305 -20.60 20.21 -3.81
C GLN A 305 -21.12 20.77 -5.13
N GLN A 306 -20.23 21.04 -6.09
CA GLN A 306 -20.64 21.51 -7.41
C GLN A 306 -21.48 20.46 -8.16
N GLY A 307 -21.10 19.18 -8.07
CA GLY A 307 -21.84 18.09 -8.69
C GLY A 307 -23.24 17.90 -8.11
N GLU A 308 -23.37 18.03 -6.79
CA GLU A 308 -24.65 17.96 -6.08
C GLU A 308 -25.58 19.11 -6.46
N GLN A 309 -25.08 20.35 -6.45
CA GLN A 309 -25.84 21.53 -6.88
C GLN A 309 -26.30 21.43 -8.34
N GLN A 310 -25.40 21.05 -9.26
CA GLN A 310 -25.77 20.86 -10.67
C GLN A 310 -26.75 19.71 -10.86
N GLY A 311 -26.62 18.64 -10.07
CA GLY A 311 -27.55 17.51 -10.08
C GLY A 311 -28.94 17.90 -9.63
N MET A 312 -29.04 18.67 -8.54
CA MET A 312 -30.29 19.18 -7.99
C MET A 312 -30.99 20.11 -8.98
N GLN A 313 -30.29 21.12 -9.51
CA GLN A 313 -30.82 22.05 -10.52
C GLN A 313 -31.33 21.31 -11.77
N LYS A 314 -30.57 20.35 -12.31
CA LYS A 314 -31.01 19.54 -13.45
C LYS A 314 -32.22 18.68 -13.12
N GLY A 315 -32.27 18.12 -11.92
CA GLY A 315 -33.39 17.31 -11.43
C GLY A 315 -34.68 18.12 -11.34
N GLU A 316 -34.62 19.28 -10.70
CA GLU A 316 -35.75 20.20 -10.55
C GLU A 316 -36.24 20.73 -11.90
N ALA A 317 -35.32 21.16 -12.79
CA ALA A 317 -35.67 21.60 -14.13
C ALA A 317 -36.39 20.51 -14.92
N THR A 318 -35.89 19.27 -14.84
CA THR A 318 -36.49 18.10 -15.53
C THR A 318 -37.88 17.78 -14.98
N LEU A 319 -38.03 17.84 -13.65
CA LEU A 319 -39.31 17.60 -12.98
C LEU A 319 -40.33 18.68 -13.33
N LEU A 320 -39.93 19.95 -13.23
CA LEU A 320 -40.79 21.10 -13.55
C LEU A 320 -41.21 21.09 -15.02
N GLN A 321 -40.28 20.78 -15.93
CA GLN A 321 -40.59 20.60 -17.35
C GLN A 321 -41.66 19.52 -17.55
N SER A 322 -41.57 18.40 -16.83
CA SER A 322 -42.55 17.31 -16.93
C SER A 322 -43.93 17.73 -16.41
N GLN A 323 -43.99 18.51 -15.33
CA GLN A 323 -45.23 19.04 -14.78
C GLN A 323 -45.91 20.05 -15.73
N LEU A 324 -45.13 20.99 -16.27
CA LEU A 324 -45.61 21.97 -17.25
C LEU A 324 -46.11 21.29 -18.52
N ALA A 325 -45.38 20.29 -19.02
CA ALA A 325 -45.79 19.54 -20.20
C ALA A 325 -47.10 18.77 -19.98
N ARG A 326 -47.32 18.25 -18.77
CA ARG A 326 -48.55 17.54 -18.40
C ARG A 326 -49.75 18.50 -18.29
N ARG A 327 -49.55 19.72 -17.80
CA ARG A 327 -50.63 20.69 -17.56
C ARG A 327 -50.99 21.53 -18.78
N PHE A 328 -49.98 21.94 -19.56
CA PHE A 328 -50.13 22.88 -20.68
C PHE A 328 -49.83 22.26 -22.06
N GLY A 329 -49.46 20.98 -22.11
CA GLY A 329 -49.12 20.29 -23.36
C GLY A 329 -47.69 20.57 -23.83
N THR A 330 -47.44 20.48 -25.13
CA THR A 330 -46.09 20.58 -25.69
C THR A 330 -45.45 21.93 -25.40
N LEU A 331 -44.32 21.93 -24.67
CA LEU A 331 -43.63 23.17 -24.30
C LEU A 331 -42.80 23.74 -25.47
N PRO A 332 -42.87 25.06 -25.72
CA PRO A 332 -41.97 25.73 -26.67
C PRO A 332 -40.50 25.57 -26.30
N ASP A 333 -39.61 25.58 -27.30
CA ASP A 333 -38.16 25.47 -27.08
C ASP A 333 -37.59 26.59 -26.20
N ALA A 334 -38.15 27.79 -26.31
CA ALA A 334 -37.79 28.92 -25.46
C ALA A 334 -38.03 28.62 -23.96
N VAL A 335 -39.11 27.92 -23.63
CA VAL A 335 -39.44 27.53 -22.24
C VAL A 335 -38.48 26.45 -21.75
N ARG A 336 -38.18 25.45 -22.59
CA ARG A 336 -37.18 24.41 -22.26
C ARG A 336 -35.80 24.99 -22.00
N ALA A 337 -35.37 25.94 -22.83
CA ALA A 337 -34.10 26.64 -22.65
C ALA A 337 -34.09 27.52 -21.39
N ARG A 338 -35.23 28.13 -21.03
CA ARG A 338 -35.38 28.92 -19.80
C ARG A 338 -35.25 28.04 -18.55
N LEU A 339 -35.90 26.87 -18.52
CA LEU A 339 -35.81 25.91 -17.40
C LEU A 339 -34.39 25.36 -17.22
N ALA A 340 -33.69 25.06 -18.31
CA ALA A 340 -32.33 24.50 -18.26
C ALA A 340 -31.28 25.47 -17.67
N ASN A 341 -31.53 26.77 -17.73
CA ASN A 341 -30.61 27.82 -17.26
C ASN A 341 -31.10 28.54 -15.98
N ALA A 342 -32.25 28.14 -15.44
CA ALA A 342 -32.83 28.78 -14.26
C ALA A 342 -32.13 28.35 -12.97
N THR A 343 -32.04 29.23 -11.98
CA THR A 343 -31.51 28.87 -10.65
C THR A 343 -32.49 27.97 -9.91
N VAL A 344 -32.01 27.26 -8.89
CA VAL A 344 -32.84 26.40 -8.02
C VAL A 344 -34.01 27.21 -7.43
N GLU A 345 -33.76 28.43 -6.98
CA GLU A 345 -34.79 29.30 -6.39
C GLU A 345 -35.87 29.70 -7.41
N GLN A 346 -35.48 29.93 -8.66
CA GLN A 346 -36.43 30.21 -9.74
C GLN A 346 -37.27 28.97 -10.07
N LEU A 347 -36.65 27.79 -10.12
CA LEU A 347 -37.33 26.52 -10.38
C LEU A 347 -38.32 26.19 -9.27
N GLU A 348 -37.96 26.39 -8.00
CA GLU A 348 -38.85 26.21 -6.85
C GLU A 348 -40.05 27.18 -6.90
N SER A 349 -39.81 28.46 -7.17
CA SER A 349 -40.87 29.46 -7.30
C SER A 349 -41.87 29.10 -8.40
N TRP A 350 -41.37 28.72 -9.59
CA TRP A 350 -42.23 28.31 -10.70
C TRP A 350 -42.97 26.98 -10.42
N ALA A 351 -42.35 26.06 -9.68
CA ALA A 351 -43.01 24.82 -9.26
C ALA A 351 -44.20 25.06 -8.33
N LEU A 352 -44.14 26.10 -7.49
CA LEU A 352 -45.27 26.53 -6.66
C LEU A 352 -46.34 27.27 -7.48
N ASN A 353 -45.92 28.19 -8.36
CA ASN A 353 -46.85 28.95 -9.22
C ASN A 353 -47.65 28.05 -10.17
N ILE A 354 -47.17 26.85 -10.47
CA ILE A 354 -47.90 25.84 -11.23
C ILE A 354 -49.26 25.50 -10.64
N PHE A 355 -49.52 25.65 -9.35
CA PHE A 355 -50.83 25.26 -8.81
C PHE A 355 -51.91 26.30 -9.11
N ASP A 356 -51.55 27.58 -9.20
CA ASP A 356 -52.48 28.71 -9.29
C ASP A 356 -52.57 29.31 -10.70
N ALA A 357 -51.49 29.23 -11.49
CA ALA A 357 -51.42 29.80 -12.84
C ALA A 357 -52.46 29.18 -13.79
N LYS A 358 -53.03 29.96 -14.71
CA LYS A 358 -53.95 29.47 -15.77
C LYS A 358 -53.29 29.34 -17.14
N SER A 359 -52.08 29.87 -17.31
CA SER A 359 -51.29 29.81 -18.53
C SER A 359 -49.80 29.65 -18.20
N LEU A 360 -48.98 29.31 -19.21
CA LEU A 360 -47.52 29.24 -19.05
C LEU A 360 -46.94 30.60 -18.63
N ASP A 361 -47.43 31.70 -19.19
CA ASP A 361 -46.93 33.04 -18.86
C ASP A 361 -47.12 33.36 -17.37
N GLN A 362 -48.28 33.03 -16.81
CA GLN A 362 -48.57 33.21 -15.38
C GLN A 362 -47.71 32.35 -14.45
N VAL A 363 -47.11 31.25 -14.93
CA VAL A 363 -46.16 30.47 -14.12
C VAL A 363 -44.83 31.22 -13.98
N PHE A 364 -44.43 31.93 -15.05
CA PHE A 364 -43.14 32.59 -15.16
C PHE A 364 -43.17 34.08 -14.82
N ASP A 365 -44.36 34.66 -14.63
CA ASP A 365 -44.53 36.01 -14.13
C ASP A 365 -44.00 36.08 -12.70
N GLN A 366 -43.07 37.01 -12.49
CA GLN A 366 -42.64 37.44 -11.18
C GLN A 366 -43.49 38.65 -10.84
N ASP A 367 -44.39 38.52 -9.87
CA ASP A 367 -44.87 39.71 -9.15
C ASP A 367 -43.70 40.44 -8.46
#